data_AF-A0A529VHV8-F1
#
_entry.id   AF-A0A529VHV8-F1
#
_cell.length_a   1.000
_cell.length_b   1.000
_cell.length_c   1.000
_cell.angle_alpha   90.00
_cell.angle_beta   90.00
_cell.angle_gamma   90.00
#
_symmetry.space_group_name_H-M   'P 1'
#
loop_
_entity.id
_entity.type
_entity.pdbx_description
1 polymer ?
#
loop_
_entity_poly.entity_id
_entity_poly.type
_entity_poly.pdbx_seq_one_letter_code
_entity_poly.pdbx_strand_id
1 'polypeptide(L)'
;MTKPNAVPMNDLKRLYQRYEVKIAREVTSTLQSGWWLNGAAGKRFAANFAKFVGASDCILVANGTDALELALRSVVGLNASHGR
;
A
#
# COMPACT_ATOMS: atom_id res chain seq x y z
N MET A 1 -27.32 -26.84 5.35
CA MET A 1 -27.00 -26.61 6.77
C MET A 1 -26.00 -25.45 6.85
N THR A 2 -26.49 -24.22 6.94
CA THR A 2 -25.66 -23.03 7.19
C THR A 2 -25.23 -23.06 8.66
N LYS A 3 -23.93 -23.19 8.94
CA LYS A 3 -23.42 -23.09 10.32
C LYS A 3 -23.74 -21.69 10.86
N PRO A 4 -24.53 -21.57 11.94
CA PRO A 4 -24.78 -20.27 12.56
C PRO A 4 -23.50 -19.80 13.27
N ASN A 5 -23.10 -18.56 13.01
CA ASN A 5 -22.16 -17.76 13.81
C ASN A 5 -20.74 -18.33 14.01
N ALA A 6 -20.00 -18.57 12.93
CA ALA A 6 -18.53 -18.63 13.03
C ALA A 6 -17.96 -17.20 13.15
N VAL A 7 -17.15 -16.94 14.19
CA VAL A 7 -16.41 -15.66 14.30
C VAL A 7 -15.25 -15.72 13.30
N PRO A 8 -15.22 -14.87 12.27
CA PRO A 8 -14.13 -14.88 11.29
C PRO A 8 -12.85 -14.34 11.92
N MET A 9 -11.71 -14.93 11.57
CA MET A 9 -10.38 -14.43 11.99
C MET A 9 -10.14 -12.99 11.51
N ASN A 10 -10.58 -12.67 10.29
CA ASN A 10 -10.56 -11.32 9.73
C ASN A 10 -11.71 -11.14 8.74
N ASP A 11 -12.60 -10.17 9.00
CA ASP A 11 -13.72 -9.83 8.12
C ASP A 11 -13.41 -8.57 7.32
N LEU A 12 -12.80 -8.76 6.16
CA LEU A 12 -12.44 -7.68 5.24
C LEU A 12 -13.67 -7.01 4.61
N LYS A 13 -14.77 -7.76 4.44
CA LYS A 13 -16.02 -7.20 3.87
C LYS A 13 -16.60 -6.16 4.82
N ARG A 14 -16.65 -6.48 6.12
CA ARG A 14 -17.08 -5.53 7.17
C ARG A 14 -16.21 -4.26 7.19
N LEU A 15 -14.89 -4.40 7.03
CA LEU A 15 -13.98 -3.26 6.98
C LEU A 15 -14.22 -2.39 5.75
N TYR A 16 -14.36 -3.01 4.57
CA TYR A 16 -14.68 -2.31 3.32
C TYR A 16 -16.00 -1.55 3.42
N GLN A 17 -17.07 -2.20 3.89
CA GLN A 17 -18.41 -1.60 4.03
C GLN A 17 -18.39 -0.33 4.90
N ARG A 18 -17.56 -0.30 5.94
CA ARG A 18 -17.40 0.89 6.80
C ARG A 18 -16.89 2.12 6.04
N TYR A 19 -16.13 1.94 4.96
CA TYR A 19 -15.48 3.00 4.20
C TYR A 19 -15.87 3.04 2.71
N GLU A 20 -16.87 2.25 2.32
CA GLU A 20 -17.24 2.00 0.92
C GLU A 20 -17.39 3.28 0.10
N VAL A 21 -18.18 4.25 0.59
CA VAL A 21 -18.41 5.51 -0.12
C VAL A 21 -17.11 6.27 -0.38
N LYS A 22 -16.19 6.29 0.60
CA LYS A 22 -14.90 6.98 0.46
C LYS A 22 -13.98 6.23 -0.49
N ILE A 23 -13.93 4.91 -0.39
CA ILE A 23 -13.11 4.05 -1.27
C ILE A 23 -13.60 4.18 -2.71
N ALA A 24 -14.91 4.03 -2.96
CA ALA A 24 -15.50 4.12 -4.28
C ALA A 24 -15.19 5.47 -4.92
N ARG A 25 -15.32 6.58 -4.18
CA ARG A 25 -14.98 7.91 -4.68
C ARG A 25 -13.52 8.03 -5.12
N GLU A 26 -12.56 7.61 -4.29
CA GLU A 26 -11.13 7.73 -4.63
C GLU A 26 -10.74 6.79 -5.78
N VAL A 27 -11.31 5.58 -5.84
CA VAL A 27 -11.10 4.64 -6.95
C VAL A 27 -11.63 5.24 -8.26
N THR A 28 -12.89 5.69 -8.27
CA THR A 28 -13.49 6.32 -9.47
C THR A 28 -12.71 7.54 -9.93
N SER A 29 -12.32 8.43 -9.01
CA SER A 29 -11.52 9.61 -9.34
C SER A 29 -10.15 9.24 -9.93
N THR A 30 -9.49 8.22 -9.38
CA THR A 30 -8.21 7.74 -9.90
C THR A 30 -8.36 7.14 -11.30
N LEU A 31 -9.40 6.34 -11.54
CA LEU A 31 -9.68 5.77 -12.87
C LEU A 31 -9.97 6.87 -13.89
N GLN A 32 -10.83 7.83 -13.55
CA GLN A 32 -11.18 8.98 -14.41
C GLN A 32 -9.97 9.87 -14.73
N SER A 33 -8.96 9.92 -13.86
CA SER A 33 -7.75 10.71 -14.11
C SER A 33 -6.86 10.14 -15.22
N GLY A 34 -7.02 8.86 -15.57
CA GLY A 34 -6.12 8.15 -16.49
C GLY A 34 -4.71 7.88 -15.95
N TRP A 35 -4.39 8.33 -14.73
CA TRP A 35 -3.06 8.20 -14.12
C TRP A 35 -3.06 7.20 -12.96
N TRP A 36 -2.82 5.93 -13.26
CA TRP A 36 -3.01 4.84 -12.30
C TRP A 36 -1.76 4.46 -11.49
N LEU A 37 -0.56 4.69 -12.04
CA LEU A 37 0.71 4.33 -11.40
C LEU A 37 1.52 5.58 -11.08
N ASN A 38 2.15 5.62 -9.90
CA ASN A 38 3.00 6.73 -9.45
C ASN A 38 2.31 8.12 -9.52
N GLY A 39 0.99 8.13 -9.39
CA GLY A 39 0.14 9.32 -9.52
C GLY A 39 -0.08 10.11 -8.23
N ALA A 40 -0.95 11.12 -8.32
CA ALA A 40 -1.27 12.02 -7.21
C ALA A 40 -1.82 11.29 -5.97
N ALA A 41 -2.59 10.20 -6.16
CA ALA A 41 -3.11 9.39 -5.06
C ALA A 41 -1.97 8.75 -4.24
N GLY A 42 -0.99 8.14 -4.91
CA GLY A 42 0.20 7.56 -4.27
C GLY A 42 1.04 8.62 -3.57
N LYS A 43 1.31 9.75 -4.23
CA LYS A 43 2.08 10.87 -3.63
C LYS A 43 1.41 11.42 -2.36
N ARG A 44 0.08 11.59 -2.39
CA ARG A 44 -0.71 12.01 -1.23
C ARG A 44 -0.64 10.98 -0.09
N PHE A 45 -0.76 9.69 -0.42
CA PHE A 45 -0.63 8.63 0.57
C PHE A 45 0.76 8.64 1.21
N ALA A 46 1.84 8.71 0.42
CA ALA A 46 3.21 8.74 0.91
C ALA A 46 3.46 9.91 1.88
N ALA A 47 3.04 11.13 1.50
CA ALA A 47 3.17 12.30 2.36
C ALA A 47 2.41 12.15 3.70
N ASN A 48 1.16 11.66 3.63
CA ASN A 48 0.35 11.43 4.82
C ASN A 48 0.93 10.33 5.71
N PHE A 49 1.46 9.26 5.12
CA PHE A 49 2.01 8.13 5.84
C PHE A 49 3.34 8.48 6.51
N ALA A 50 4.25 9.19 5.81
CA ALA A 50 5.48 9.73 6.39
C ALA A 50 5.18 10.58 7.63
N LYS A 51 4.22 11.50 7.52
CA LYS A 51 3.76 12.32 8.65
C LYS A 51 3.18 11.47 9.79
N PHE A 52 2.39 10.46 9.46
CA PHE A 52 1.74 9.60 10.45
C PHE A 52 2.76 8.79 11.27
N VAL A 53 3.82 8.27 10.63
CA VAL A 53 4.85 7.47 11.31
C VAL A 53 6.00 8.32 11.87
N GLY A 54 6.04 9.62 11.59
CA GLY A 54 7.10 10.53 12.03
C GLY A 54 8.41 10.40 11.25
N ALA A 55 8.36 9.93 10.00
CA ALA A 55 9.51 9.86 9.11
C ALA A 55 9.59 11.10 8.19
N SER A 56 10.79 11.42 7.69
CA SER A 56 10.96 12.48 6.68
C SER A 56 10.27 12.11 5.37
N ASP A 57 10.44 10.86 4.94
CA ASP A 57 10.07 10.39 3.61
C ASP A 57 9.36 9.03 3.66
N CYS A 58 8.52 8.77 2.66
CA CYS A 58 7.88 7.47 2.44
C CYS A 58 8.03 7.09 0.97
N ILE A 59 8.69 5.96 0.72
CA ILE A 59 8.86 5.38 -0.62
C ILE A 59 7.86 4.24 -0.76
N LEU A 60 6.97 4.35 -1.76
CA LEU A 60 5.99 3.31 -2.04
C LEU A 60 6.59 2.21 -2.90
N VAL A 61 6.30 0.98 -2.52
CA VAL A 61 6.70 -0.25 -3.22
C VAL A 61 5.50 -1.17 -3.33
N ALA A 62 5.62 -2.28 -4.07
CA ALA A 62 4.49 -3.15 -4.33
C ALA A 62 4.03 -3.94 -3.10
N ASN A 63 4.95 -4.32 -2.21
CA ASN A 63 4.65 -5.14 -1.03
C ASN A 63 5.72 -4.98 0.08
N GLY A 64 5.51 -5.65 1.22
CA GLY A 64 6.42 -5.56 2.38
C GLY A 64 7.77 -6.27 2.19
N THR A 65 7.82 -7.35 1.39
CA THR A 65 9.09 -8.04 1.08
C THR A 65 9.98 -7.14 0.22
N ASP A 66 9.43 -6.49 -0.80
CA ASP A 66 10.15 -5.50 -1.62
C ASP A 66 10.67 -4.35 -0.75
N ALA A 67 9.87 -3.90 0.22
CA ALA A 67 10.26 -2.83 1.14
C ALA A 67 11.51 -3.21 1.93
N LEU A 68 11.53 -4.43 2.50
CA LEU A 68 12.66 -4.94 3.24
C LEU A 68 13.87 -5.16 2.34
N GLU A 69 13.67 -5.77 1.18
CA GLU A 69 14.73 -6.05 0.22
C GLU A 69 15.41 -4.76 -0.25
N LEU A 70 14.64 -3.75 -0.67
CA LEU A 70 15.18 -2.47 -1.14
C LEU A 70 15.85 -1.70 -0.01
N ALA A 71 15.30 -1.72 1.21
CA ALA A 71 15.92 -1.10 2.37
C ALA A 71 17.26 -1.76 2.74
N LEU A 72 17.34 -3.09 2.68
CA LEU A 72 18.60 -3.80 2.94
C LEU A 72 19.61 -3.56 1.82
N ARG A 73 19.20 -3.60 0.55
CA ARG A 73 20.06 -3.32 -0.60
C ARG A 73 20.65 -1.92 -0.55
N SER A 74 19.90 -0.92 -0.09
CA SER A 74 20.35 0.48 -0.03
C SER A 74 21.41 0.74 1.05
N VAL A 75 21.38 0.01 2.17
CA VAL A 75 22.30 0.21 3.30
C VAL A 75 23.48 -0.76 3.32
N VAL A 76 23.28 -2.01 2.89
CA VAL A 76 24.35 -3.03 2.90
C VAL A 76 25.29 -2.84 1.70
N GLY A 77 24.85 -2.13 0.66
CA GLY A 77 25.63 -1.97 -0.56
C GLY A 77 25.98 -3.33 -1.13
N LEU A 78 24.96 -4.09 -1.54
CA LEU A 78 25.20 -5.32 -2.30
C LEU A 78 25.79 -4.91 -3.66
N ASN A 79 27.10 -4.69 -3.68
CA ASN A 79 27.92 -4.72 -4.89
C ASN A 79 27.81 -6.15 -5.42
N ALA A 80 26.74 -6.43 -6.15
CA ALA A 80 26.69 -7.59 -7.02
C ALA A 80 27.64 -7.31 -8.19
N SER A 81 28.94 -7.49 -7.94
CA SER A 81 29.80 -8.14 -8.90
C SER A 81 29.24 -9.55 -9.14
N HIS A 82 28.17 -9.62 -9.92
CA HIS A 82 27.75 -10.83 -10.61
C HIS A 82 27.97 -10.55 -12.09
N GLY A 83 28.93 -11.29 -12.64
CA GLY A 83 29.52 -11.04 -13.94
C GLY A 83 28.51 -10.83 -15.06
N ARG A 84 28.79 -9.81 -15.85
CA ARG A 84 28.85 -9.95 -17.30
C ARG A 84 30.27 -9.67 -17.72
#